data_AF-A0A0B5IKX1-F1
#
_entry.id   AF-A0A0B5IKX1-F1
#
_cell.length_a   1.000
_cell.length_b   1.000
_cell.length_c   1.000
_cell.angle_alpha   90.00
_cell.angle_beta   90.00
_cell.angle_gamma   90.00
#
_symmetry.space_group_name_H-M   'P 1'
#
loop_
_entity.id
_entity.type
_entity.pdbx_description
1 polymer ?
#
loop_
_entity_poly.entity_id
_entity_poly.type
_entity_poly.pdbx_seq_one_letter_code
_entity_poly.pdbx_strand_id
1 'polypeptide(L)'
;MLRGALVGGAAYAAGRSSARAARREEDQEQAIAELQARQQPPAAPPSPPSAPPAPAAPPASGGAPTITDQLARLGELAQQGLLTPEEFAAAKAKLLGV
;
A
#
# COMPACT_ATOMS: atom_id res chain seq x y z
N MET A 1 8.53 66.08 30.05
CA MET A 1 9.30 64.88 29.67
C MET A 1 8.42 63.61 29.62
N LEU A 2 7.33 63.56 28.82
CA LEU A 2 6.57 62.31 28.66
C LEU A 2 5.67 62.31 27.41
N ARG A 3 6.26 62.26 26.21
CA ARG A 3 5.48 62.20 24.95
C ARG A 3 6.15 61.40 23.80
N GLY A 4 7.23 60.66 24.09
CA GLY A 4 7.99 59.91 23.08
C GLY A 4 7.97 58.38 23.22
N ALA A 5 7.44 57.83 24.32
CA ALA A 5 7.56 56.39 24.62
C ALA A 5 6.46 55.50 23.98
N LEU A 6 5.34 56.07 23.53
CA LEU A 6 4.18 55.30 23.06
C LEU A 6 4.29 54.85 21.60
N VAL A 7 4.94 55.63 20.73
CA VAL A 7 5.07 55.29 19.30
C VAL A 7 6.18 54.25 19.06
N GLY A 8 7.24 54.25 19.86
CA GLY A 8 8.33 53.26 19.76
C GLY A 8 7.93 51.83 20.16
N GLY A 9 6.91 51.67 21.03
CA GLY A 9 6.50 50.37 21.54
C GLY A 9 5.83 49.46 20.50
N ALA A 10 5.02 50.02 19.60
CA ALA A 10 4.34 49.26 18.55
C ALA A 10 5.30 48.78 17.46
N ALA A 11 6.26 49.64 17.05
CA ALA A 11 7.31 49.27 16.11
C ALA A 11 8.24 48.17 16.69
N TYR A 12 8.59 48.27 17.98
CA TYR A 12 9.40 47.26 18.66
C TYR A 12 8.64 45.93 18.86
N ALA A 13 7.34 45.99 19.16
CA ALA A 13 6.50 44.79 19.29
C ALA A 13 6.34 44.04 17.95
N ALA A 14 6.14 44.78 16.85
CA ALA A 14 6.06 44.21 15.50
C ALA A 14 7.40 43.58 15.05
N GLY A 15 8.54 44.21 15.38
CA GLY A 15 9.87 43.63 15.15
C GLY A 15 10.14 42.37 15.99
N ARG A 16 9.60 42.27 17.21
CA ARG A 16 9.75 41.09 18.06
C ARG A 16 8.85 39.93 17.67
N SER A 17 7.70 40.19 17.03
CA SER A 17 6.87 39.13 16.45
C SER A 17 7.49 38.55 15.19
N SER A 18 8.05 39.38 14.31
CA SER A 18 8.74 38.90 13.11
C SER A 18 10.00 38.10 13.47
N ALA A 19 10.79 38.56 14.44
CA ALA A 19 11.95 37.80 14.93
C ALA A 19 11.57 36.44 15.55
N ARG A 20 10.36 36.32 16.15
CA ARG A 20 9.85 35.05 16.67
C ARG A 20 9.29 34.14 15.57
N ALA A 21 8.70 34.72 14.53
CA ALA A 21 8.27 33.96 13.36
C ALA A 21 9.49 33.37 12.63
N ALA A 22 10.51 34.18 12.38
CA ALA A 22 11.76 33.75 11.74
C ALA A 22 12.42 32.57 12.49
N ARG A 23 12.52 32.63 13.83
CA ARG A 23 13.05 31.50 14.60
C ARG A 23 12.22 30.22 14.49
N ARG A 24 10.89 30.33 14.43
CA ARG A 24 10.02 29.15 14.26
C ARG A 24 10.12 28.55 12.86
N GLU A 25 10.39 29.36 11.86
CA GLU A 25 10.65 28.89 10.50
C GLU A 25 11.97 28.12 10.45
N GLU A 26 13.04 28.68 11.05
CA GLU A 26 14.35 28.02 11.18
C GLU A 26 14.24 26.66 11.91
N ASP A 27 13.53 26.61 13.04
CA ASP A 27 13.33 25.38 13.80
C ASP A 27 12.54 24.33 12.98
N GLN A 28 11.54 24.75 12.21
CA GLN A 28 10.78 23.87 11.32
C GLN A 28 11.64 23.34 10.17
N GLU A 29 12.41 24.20 9.51
CA GLU A 29 13.31 23.78 8.42
C GLU A 29 14.34 22.76 8.92
N GLN A 30 14.89 22.95 10.11
CA GLN A 30 15.79 21.98 10.73
C GLN A 30 15.10 20.64 11.01
N ALA A 31 13.89 20.66 11.57
CA ALA A 31 13.12 19.45 11.82
C ALA A 31 12.79 18.69 10.51
N ILE A 32 12.43 19.41 9.44
CA ILE A 32 12.16 18.83 8.12
C ILE A 32 13.44 18.25 7.52
N ALA A 33 14.56 18.97 7.60
CA ALA A 33 15.84 18.49 7.11
C ALA A 33 16.31 17.21 7.83
N GLU A 34 16.11 17.13 9.15
CA GLU A 34 16.45 15.93 9.93
C GLU A 34 15.55 14.74 9.56
N LEU A 35 14.24 14.97 9.38
CA LEU A 35 13.30 13.94 8.91
C LEU A 35 13.66 13.44 7.51
N GLN A 36 14.12 14.33 6.63
CA GLN A 36 14.53 13.96 5.28
C GLN A 36 15.86 13.20 5.26
N ALA A 37 16.81 13.58 6.12
CA ALA A 37 18.06 12.86 6.31
C ALA A 37 17.82 11.43 6.85
N ARG A 38 16.87 11.27 7.79
CA ARG A 38 16.47 9.93 8.29
C ARG A 38 15.72 9.09 7.26
N GLN A 39 15.04 9.71 6.31
CA GLN A 39 14.27 9.01 5.29
C GLN A 39 15.11 8.56 4.09
N GLN A 40 16.36 9.01 3.95
CA GLN A 40 17.26 8.43 2.96
C GLN A 40 17.59 6.99 3.37
N PRO A 41 17.09 5.97 2.65
CA PRO A 41 17.47 4.60 2.91
C PRO A 41 18.95 4.41 2.53
N PRO A 42 19.73 3.63 3.29
CA PRO A 42 21.07 3.26 2.86
C PRO A 42 20.97 2.52 1.53
N ALA A 43 21.78 2.92 0.56
CA ALA A 43 21.89 2.24 -0.73
C ALA A 43 22.29 0.78 -0.49
N ALA A 44 21.40 -0.14 -0.87
CA ALA A 44 21.64 -1.58 -0.73
C ALA A 44 22.82 -2.03 -1.63
N PRO A 45 23.64 -2.99 -1.19
CA PRO A 45 24.73 -3.52 -2.00
C PRO A 45 24.20 -4.21 -3.27
N PRO A 46 24.96 -4.20 -4.38
CA PRO A 46 24.56 -4.87 -5.61
C PRO A 46 24.37 -6.36 -5.38
N SER A 47 23.21 -6.86 -5.78
CA SER A 47 22.83 -8.27 -5.68
C SER A 47 23.66 -9.14 -6.65
N PRO A 48 24.00 -10.39 -6.29
CA PRO A 48 24.71 -11.31 -7.18
C PRO A 48 23.88 -11.64 -8.43
N PRO A 49 24.53 -12.01 -9.56
CA PRO A 49 23.84 -12.35 -10.79
C PRO A 49 22.90 -13.53 -10.57
N SER A 50 21.63 -13.32 -10.89
CA SER A 50 20.58 -14.33 -10.80
C SER A 50 20.84 -15.44 -11.80
N ALA A 51 20.84 -16.68 -11.30
CA ALA A 51 20.76 -17.88 -12.14
C ALA A 51 19.49 -17.86 -13.00
N PRO A 52 19.49 -18.48 -14.20
CA PRO A 52 18.33 -18.49 -15.08
C PRO A 52 17.10 -19.07 -14.35
N PRO A 53 15.92 -18.48 -14.53
CA PRO A 53 14.70 -18.98 -13.90
C PRO A 53 14.44 -20.39 -14.40
N ALA A 54 14.42 -21.34 -13.47
CA ALA A 54 13.82 -22.64 -13.72
C ALA A 54 12.34 -22.42 -14.08
N PRO A 55 11.78 -23.16 -15.05
CA PRO A 55 10.38 -23.06 -15.40
C PRO A 55 9.53 -23.26 -14.14
N ALA A 56 8.68 -22.27 -13.85
CA ALA A 56 7.76 -22.31 -12.73
C ALA A 56 6.82 -23.50 -12.93
N ALA A 57 6.90 -24.47 -12.02
CA ALA A 57 5.87 -25.49 -11.90
C ALA A 57 4.53 -24.77 -11.60
N PRO A 58 3.42 -25.17 -12.25
CA PRO A 58 2.11 -24.61 -11.93
C PRO A 58 1.86 -24.79 -10.43
N PRO A 59 1.18 -23.84 -9.77
CA PRO A 59 0.85 -23.99 -8.36
C PRO A 59 0.06 -25.29 -8.21
N ALA A 60 0.70 -26.30 -7.61
CA ALA A 60 -0.01 -27.46 -7.13
C ALA A 60 -0.99 -26.91 -6.10
N SER A 61 -2.26 -26.83 -6.48
CA SER A 61 -3.36 -26.57 -5.57
C SER A 61 -3.28 -27.68 -4.52
N GLY A 62 -2.64 -27.36 -3.40
CA GLY A 62 -2.17 -28.28 -2.36
C GLY A 62 -3.29 -28.81 -1.48
N GLY A 63 -4.39 -29.22 -2.09
CA GLY A 63 -5.53 -29.84 -1.45
C GLY A 63 -6.34 -30.54 -2.53
N ALA A 64 -6.84 -31.74 -2.23
CA ALA A 64 -7.87 -32.35 -3.06
C ALA A 64 -8.97 -31.31 -3.28
N PRO A 65 -9.44 -31.11 -4.53
CA PRO A 65 -10.44 -30.09 -4.83
C PRO A 65 -11.65 -30.31 -3.93
N THR A 66 -12.07 -29.26 -3.23
CA THR A 66 -13.24 -29.38 -2.35
C THR A 66 -14.47 -29.67 -3.19
N ILE A 67 -15.53 -30.22 -2.58
CA ILE A 67 -16.81 -30.44 -3.27
C ILE A 67 -17.31 -29.12 -3.90
N THR A 68 -17.10 -27.99 -3.22
CA THR A 68 -17.44 -26.66 -3.73
C THR A 68 -16.64 -26.30 -4.99
N ASP A 69 -15.34 -26.57 -5.03
CA ASP A 69 -14.50 -26.31 -6.21
C ASP A 69 -14.92 -27.16 -7.41
N GLN A 70 -15.29 -28.42 -7.16
CA GLN A 70 -15.77 -29.33 -8.20
C GLN A 70 -17.15 -28.88 -8.74
N LEU A 71 -18.05 -28.38 -7.88
CA LEU A 71 -19.33 -27.79 -8.30
C LEU A 71 -19.13 -26.52 -9.14
N ALA A 72 -18.20 -25.65 -8.75
CA ALA A 72 -17.90 -24.43 -9.49
C ALA A 72 -17.39 -24.76 -10.91
N ARG A 73 -16.50 -25.74 -11.03
CA ARG A 73 -15.98 -26.21 -12.32
C ARG A 73 -17.06 -26.82 -13.21
N LEU A 74 -17.99 -27.59 -12.64
CA LEU A 74 -19.13 -28.12 -13.38
C LEU A 74 -20.05 -26.99 -13.89
N GLY A 75 -20.27 -25.95 -13.08
CA GLY A 75 -21.07 -24.78 -13.48
C GLY A 75 -20.45 -24.01 -14.63
N GLU A 76 -19.13 -23.81 -14.60
CA GLU A 76 -18.38 -23.15 -15.66
C GLU A 76 -18.47 -23.92 -16.99
N LEU A 77 -18.28 -25.24 -16.94
CA LEU A 77 -18.38 -26.11 -18.12
C LEU A 77 -19.80 -26.11 -18.73
N ALA A 78 -20.84 -26.08 -17.90
CA ALA A 78 -22.22 -25.97 -18.37
C ALA A 78 -22.50 -24.59 -19.00
N GLN A 79 -21.99 -23.50 -18.43
CA GLN A 79 -22.12 -22.15 -19.00
C GLN A 79 -21.40 -22.00 -20.34
N GLN A 80 -20.27 -22.68 -20.51
CA GLN A 80 -19.54 -22.75 -21.78
C GLN A 80 -20.23 -23.64 -22.82
N GLY A 81 -21.32 -24.34 -22.45
CA GLY A 81 -22.03 -25.27 -23.32
C GLY A 81 -21.27 -26.58 -23.58
N LEU A 82 -20.25 -26.89 -22.77
CA LEU A 82 -19.51 -28.16 -22.85
C LEU A 82 -20.25 -29.32 -22.19
N LEU A 83 -21.26 -29.03 -21.37
CA LEU A 83 -22.14 -30.01 -20.73
C LEU A 83 -23.59 -29.67 -21.05
N THR A 84 -24.38 -30.69 -21.39
CA THR A 84 -25.84 -30.55 -21.45
C THR A 84 -26.43 -30.39 -20.03
N PRO A 85 -27.62 -29.80 -19.90
CA PRO A 85 -28.30 -29.67 -18.60
C PRO A 85 -28.46 -31.01 -17.87
N GLU A 86 -28.73 -32.09 -18.61
CA GLU A 86 -28.87 -33.45 -18.10
C GLU A 86 -27.55 -33.98 -17.54
N GLU A 87 -26.44 -33.79 -18.26
CA GLU A 87 -25.10 -34.20 -17.82
C GLU A 87 -24.62 -33.42 -16.60
N PHE A 88 -24.91 -32.11 -16.56
CA PHE A 88 -24.60 -31.28 -15.40
C PHE A 88 -25.35 -31.76 -14.15
N ALA A 89 -26.64 -32.07 -14.26
CA ALA A 89 -27.45 -32.57 -13.14
C ALA A 89 -26.94 -33.93 -12.63
N ALA A 90 -26.60 -34.86 -13.53
CA ALA A 90 -26.04 -36.16 -13.18
C ALA A 90 -24.67 -36.05 -12.48
N ALA A 91 -23.79 -35.17 -12.98
CA ALA A 91 -22.49 -34.93 -12.38
C ALA A 91 -22.61 -34.33 -10.97
N LYS A 92 -23.55 -33.38 -10.77
CA LYS A 92 -23.85 -32.78 -9.47
C LYS A 92 -24.41 -33.81 -8.48
N ALA A 93 -25.33 -34.68 -8.91
CA ALA A 93 -25.89 -35.73 -8.06
C ALA A 93 -24.81 -36.72 -7.60
N LYS A 94 -23.94 -37.16 -8.53
CA LYS A 94 -22.77 -38.02 -8.24
C LYS A 94 -21.80 -37.38 -7.25
N LEU A 95 -21.64 -36.06 -7.34
CA LEU A 95 -20.77 -35.30 -6.45
C LEU A 95 -21.34 -35.17 -5.03
N LEU A 96 -22.65 -35.04 -4.91
CA LEU A 96 -23.37 -34.86 -3.65
C LEU A 96 -23.83 -36.17 -3.00
N GLY A 97 -23.74 -37.30 -3.74
CA GLY A 97 -24.16 -38.62 -3.27
C GLY A 97 -25.67 -38.78 -3.14
N VAL A 98 -26.45 -38.08 -3.98
CA VAL A 98 -27.92 -38.06 -3.96
C VAL A 98 -28.54 -38.72 -5.18
#